data_AF-A0A8S2F5D3-F1
#
_entry.id   AF-A0A8S2F5D3-F1
#
_cell.length_a   1.000
_cell.length_b   1.000
_cell.length_c   1.000
_cell.angle_alpha   90.00
_cell.angle_beta   90.00
_cell.angle_gamma   90.00
#
_symmetry.space_group_name_H-M   'P 1'
#
loop_
_entity.id
_entity.type
_entity.pdbx_description
1 polymer ?
#
loop_
_entity_poly.entity_id
_entity_poly.type
_entity_poly.pdbx_seq_one_letter_code
_entity_poly.pdbx_strand_id
1 'polypeptide(L)'
;MTFTISLRDTNLIPSRTVDQYYAYTLENNPGFPPRGRTSLLSLLEACKVSTRHSLQSINYFAANAGLAFDGLFLLVDEFGLDVVNKRSIFDNLKRARMYLKSDYKVHVNKSSTIPDHCANYALSVAKDSDYAHKCDHYHDDVCNEYPQAGKSACDRYAAVIKGNVRRYLNEKHNVTNAAEFVEACHSYNGVKGVQAFECDLL
;
A
#
# COMPACT_ATOMS: atom_id res chain seq x y z
N MET A 1 21.16 -46.23 -24.46
CA MET A 1 20.80 -46.05 -23.04
C MET A 1 20.50 -44.58 -22.82
N THR A 2 19.23 -44.22 -22.92
CA THR A 2 18.77 -42.83 -22.78
C THR A 2 18.29 -42.66 -21.36
N PHE A 3 19.07 -41.99 -20.51
CA PHE A 3 18.62 -41.59 -19.19
C PHE A 3 17.73 -40.35 -19.35
N THR A 4 16.43 -40.55 -19.37
CA THR A 4 15.44 -39.48 -19.23
C THR A 4 15.34 -39.11 -17.74
N ILE A 5 15.86 -37.95 -17.37
CA ILE A 5 15.60 -37.34 -16.06
C ILE A 5 14.13 -36.91 -16.07
N SER A 6 13.27 -37.70 -15.44
CA SER A 6 11.87 -37.34 -15.23
C SER A 6 11.80 -36.25 -14.16
N LEU A 7 11.53 -35.02 -14.59
CA LEU A 7 11.16 -33.89 -13.75
C LEU A 7 9.88 -34.24 -12.97
N ARG A 8 10.04 -34.84 -11.78
CA ARG A 8 9.00 -34.90 -10.74
C ARG A 8 9.44 -34.10 -9.52
N ASP A 9 9.86 -32.86 -9.73
CA ASP A 9 9.79 -31.84 -8.68
C ASP A 9 8.32 -31.43 -8.51
N THR A 10 7.57 -32.32 -7.87
CA THR A 10 6.23 -32.01 -7.35
C THR A 10 6.36 -30.85 -6.35
N ASN A 11 5.50 -29.83 -6.48
CA ASN A 11 5.42 -28.67 -5.60
C ASN A 11 5.80 -29.01 -4.14
N LEU A 12 6.82 -28.32 -3.59
CA LEU A 12 7.27 -28.57 -2.21
C LEU A 12 6.18 -28.32 -1.15
N ILE A 13 5.16 -27.53 -1.49
CA ILE A 13 4.12 -27.10 -0.56
C ILE A 13 3.15 -28.25 -0.22
N PRO A 14 2.48 -28.94 -1.19
CA PRO A 14 1.65 -30.11 -0.91
C PRO A 14 2.38 -31.24 -0.17
N SER A 15 3.63 -31.54 -0.54
CA SER A 15 4.40 -32.60 0.12
C SER A 15 4.59 -32.29 1.62
N ARG A 16 5.01 -31.06 1.94
CA ARG A 16 5.19 -30.63 3.34
C ARG A 16 3.89 -30.62 4.12
N THR A 17 2.77 -30.22 3.50
CA THR A 17 1.45 -30.26 4.13
C THR A 17 1.04 -31.69 4.48
N VAL A 18 1.31 -32.66 3.60
CA VAL A 18 1.06 -34.08 3.89
C VAL A 18 1.96 -34.55 5.05
N ASP A 19 3.24 -34.19 5.07
CA ASP A 19 4.15 -34.58 6.15
C ASP A 19 3.69 -34.05 7.53
N GLN A 20 3.24 -32.79 7.58
CA GLN A 20 2.67 -32.19 8.79
C GLN A 20 1.38 -32.87 9.24
N TYR A 21 0.50 -33.22 8.31
CA TYR A 21 -0.74 -33.95 8.61
C TYR A 21 -0.45 -35.33 9.22
N TYR A 22 0.56 -36.04 8.70
CA TYR A 22 1.00 -37.31 9.27
C TYR A 22 1.50 -37.15 10.70
N ALA A 23 2.40 -36.19 10.95
CA ALA A 23 2.92 -35.91 12.29
C ALA A 23 1.79 -35.59 13.28
N TYR A 24 0.90 -34.67 12.91
CA TYR A 24 -0.25 -34.29 13.73
C TYR A 24 -1.17 -35.47 14.07
N THR A 25 -1.47 -36.32 13.08
CA THR A 25 -2.40 -37.45 13.26
C THR A 25 -1.79 -38.50 14.18
N LEU A 26 -0.49 -38.78 14.04
CA LEU A 26 0.23 -39.71 14.90
C LEU A 26 0.33 -39.21 16.34
N GLU A 27 0.51 -37.90 16.54
CA GLU A 27 0.60 -37.28 17.87
C GLU A 27 -0.76 -37.18 18.57
N ASN A 28 -1.81 -36.78 17.84
CA ASN A 28 -3.08 -36.36 18.45
C ASN A 28 -4.22 -37.37 18.29
N ASN A 29 -4.13 -38.31 17.35
CA ASN A 29 -5.17 -39.31 17.09
C ASN A 29 -4.57 -40.68 16.72
N PRO A 30 -3.82 -41.33 17.64
CA PRO A 30 -3.13 -42.58 17.35
C PRO A 30 -4.07 -43.74 16.96
N GLY A 31 -5.36 -43.66 17.30
CA GLY A 31 -6.37 -44.64 16.90
C GLY A 31 -6.90 -44.49 15.48
N PHE A 32 -6.50 -43.44 14.75
CA PHE A 32 -7.00 -43.15 13.40
C PHE A 32 -5.83 -42.88 12.43
N PRO A 33 -5.23 -43.92 11.83
CA PRO A 33 -4.07 -43.73 10.97
C PRO A 33 -4.42 -42.87 9.74
N PRO A 34 -3.49 -42.00 9.29
CA PRO A 34 -3.71 -41.12 8.16
C PRO A 34 -3.92 -41.92 6.86
N ARG A 35 -4.71 -41.37 5.93
CA ARG A 35 -4.87 -41.94 4.58
C ARG A 35 -3.53 -41.99 3.85
N GLY A 36 -3.40 -42.87 2.85
CA GLY A 36 -2.17 -43.03 2.08
C GLY A 36 -1.71 -41.74 1.40
N ARG A 37 -0.39 -41.54 1.34
CA ARG A 37 0.25 -40.32 0.81
C ARG A 37 -0.29 -39.91 -0.56
N THR A 38 -0.44 -40.87 -1.48
CA THR A 38 -0.97 -40.62 -2.82
C THR A 38 -2.40 -40.12 -2.78
N SER A 39 -3.26 -40.70 -1.92
CA SER A 39 -4.65 -40.25 -1.77
C SER A 39 -4.74 -38.84 -1.21
N LEU A 40 -3.86 -38.48 -0.27
CA LEU A 40 -3.80 -37.13 0.29
C LEU A 40 -3.28 -36.11 -0.74
N LEU A 41 -2.26 -36.47 -1.52
CA LEU A 41 -1.77 -35.63 -2.61
C LEU A 41 -2.84 -35.44 -3.69
N SER A 42 -3.54 -36.51 -4.09
CA SER A 42 -4.66 -36.41 -5.02
C SER A 42 -5.82 -35.58 -4.46
N LEU A 43 -6.05 -35.62 -3.15
CA LEU A 43 -7.06 -34.77 -2.50
C LEU A 43 -6.62 -33.30 -2.54
N LEU A 44 -5.36 -32.98 -2.24
CA LEU A 44 -4.83 -31.61 -2.37
C LEU A 44 -4.82 -31.10 -3.82
N GLU A 45 -4.65 -32.00 -4.79
CA GLU A 45 -4.67 -31.68 -6.21
C GLU A 45 -6.10 -31.48 -6.74
N ALA A 46 -7.06 -32.30 -6.28
CA ALA A 46 -8.48 -32.15 -6.59
C ALA A 46 -9.10 -30.93 -5.90
N CYS A 47 -8.68 -30.65 -4.67
CA CYS A 47 -8.95 -29.41 -3.96
C CYS A 47 -8.00 -28.31 -4.45
N LYS A 48 -8.03 -28.00 -5.76
CA LYS A 48 -7.40 -26.79 -6.29
C LYS A 48 -7.86 -25.61 -5.44
N VAL A 49 -6.91 -25.15 -4.63
CA VAL A 49 -6.95 -24.06 -3.67
C VAL A 49 -8.18 -23.18 -3.89
N SER A 50 -9.24 -23.37 -3.09
CA SER A 50 -10.05 -22.20 -2.78
C SER A 50 -9.06 -21.26 -2.10
N THR A 51 -8.75 -20.13 -2.72
CA THR A 51 -8.03 -19.07 -2.02
C THR A 51 -8.81 -18.84 -0.74
N ARG A 52 -8.25 -19.27 0.39
CA ARG A 52 -8.85 -18.96 1.68
C ARG A 52 -8.82 -17.45 1.75
N HIS A 53 -9.95 -16.81 1.45
CA HIS A 53 -10.25 -15.48 1.93
C HIS A 53 -10.40 -15.62 3.44
N SER A 54 -9.27 -15.77 4.15
CA SER A 54 -9.25 -15.49 5.58
C SER A 54 -9.63 -14.02 5.66
N LEU A 55 -10.87 -13.77 6.12
CA LEU A 55 -11.54 -12.49 6.14
C LEU A 55 -10.78 -11.37 6.88
N GLN A 56 -9.58 -11.63 7.41
CA GLN A 56 -8.81 -10.67 8.21
C GLN A 56 -7.33 -11.06 8.43
N SER A 57 -6.72 -11.94 7.61
CA SER A 57 -5.27 -12.22 7.80
C SER A 57 -4.39 -11.09 7.26
N ILE A 58 -3.23 -10.83 7.89
CA ILE A 58 -2.24 -9.84 7.43
C ILE A 58 -1.88 -10.04 5.94
N ASN A 59 -1.88 -11.29 5.48
CA ASN A 59 -1.61 -11.65 4.09
C ASN A 59 -2.64 -11.08 3.10
N TYR A 60 -3.90 -10.89 3.51
CA TYR A 60 -4.95 -10.26 2.71
C TYR A 60 -4.62 -8.79 2.43
N PHE A 61 -4.21 -8.04 3.46
CA PHE A 61 -3.82 -6.64 3.30
C PHE A 61 -2.58 -6.48 2.43
N ALA A 62 -1.58 -7.36 2.59
CA ALA A 62 -0.38 -7.35 1.75
C ALA A 62 -0.70 -7.66 0.28
N ALA A 63 -1.58 -8.63 0.01
CA ALA A 63 -2.02 -8.95 -1.34
C ALA A 63 -2.83 -7.80 -1.98
N ASN A 64 -3.79 -7.23 -1.24
CA ASN A 64 -4.56 -6.06 -1.69
C ASN A 64 -3.67 -4.85 -1.96
N ALA A 65 -2.69 -4.58 -1.11
CA ALA A 65 -1.72 -3.51 -1.34
C ALA A 65 -0.94 -3.76 -2.63
N GLY A 66 -0.54 -5.01 -2.90
CA GLY A 66 0.07 -5.40 -4.18
C GLY A 66 -0.78 -5.03 -5.39
N LEU A 67 -2.07 -5.42 -5.38
CA LEU A 67 -3.03 -5.11 -6.44
C LEU A 67 -3.26 -3.60 -6.59
N ALA A 68 -3.31 -2.86 -5.49
CA ALA A 68 -3.46 -1.41 -5.51
C ALA A 68 -2.26 -0.73 -6.19
N PHE A 69 -1.03 -1.17 -5.91
CA PHE A 69 0.15 -0.68 -6.61
C PHE A 69 0.13 -1.03 -8.10
N ASP A 70 -0.30 -2.24 -8.46
CA ASP A 70 -0.44 -2.64 -9.86
C ASP A 70 -1.45 -1.72 -10.60
N GLY A 71 -2.57 -1.37 -9.96
CA GLY A 71 -3.52 -0.38 -10.48
C GLY A 71 -2.92 1.02 -10.63
N LEU A 72 -2.10 1.47 -9.67
CA LEU A 72 -1.40 2.77 -9.78
C LEU A 72 -0.42 2.80 -10.96
N PHE A 73 0.28 1.70 -11.23
CA PHE A 73 1.16 1.62 -12.40
C PHE A 73 0.38 1.72 -13.72
N LEU A 74 -0.76 1.03 -13.82
CA LEU A 74 -1.64 1.10 -14.99
C LEU A 74 -2.16 2.52 -15.21
N LEU A 75 -2.60 3.20 -14.15
CA LEU A 75 -3.04 4.60 -14.26
C LEU A 75 -1.92 5.49 -14.79
N VAL A 76 -0.70 5.38 -14.26
CA VAL A 76 0.44 6.17 -14.75
C VAL A 76 0.77 5.85 -16.21
N ASP A 77 0.45 4.64 -16.68
CA ASP A 77 0.57 4.28 -18.09
C ASP A 77 -0.50 4.94 -18.98
N GLU A 78 -1.73 5.04 -18.49
CA GLU A 78 -2.89 5.59 -19.19
C GLU A 78 -2.96 7.12 -19.14
N PHE A 79 -2.45 7.75 -18.08
CA PHE A 79 -2.35 9.19 -18.00
C PHE A 79 -1.36 9.71 -19.06
N GLY A 80 -1.76 10.73 -19.82
CA GLY A 80 -0.98 11.38 -20.87
C GLY A 80 0.22 12.20 -20.35
N LEU A 81 0.99 11.63 -19.44
CA LEU A 81 2.20 12.21 -18.88
C LEU A 81 3.35 12.10 -19.88
N ASP A 82 4.23 13.10 -19.89
CA ASP A 82 5.48 12.99 -20.63
C ASP A 82 6.37 11.87 -20.07
N VAL A 83 7.31 11.41 -20.90
CA VAL A 83 8.19 10.28 -20.60
C VAL A 83 8.99 10.49 -19.31
N VAL A 84 9.39 11.73 -18.99
CA VAL A 84 10.22 12.03 -17.82
C VAL A 84 9.38 11.93 -16.55
N ASN A 85 8.20 12.55 -16.54
CA ASN A 85 7.27 12.50 -15.42
C ASN A 85 6.74 11.08 -15.19
N LYS A 86 6.39 10.38 -16.26
CA LYS A 86 5.96 8.98 -16.21
C LYS A 86 7.02 8.10 -15.55
N ARG A 87 8.29 8.20 -16.00
CA ARG A 87 9.42 7.45 -15.41
C ARG A 87 9.62 7.80 -13.93
N SER A 88 9.62 9.08 -13.59
CA SER A 88 9.81 9.55 -12.21
C SER A 88 8.74 8.98 -11.26
N ILE A 89 7.47 9.02 -11.67
CA ILE A 89 6.36 8.49 -10.87
C ILE A 89 6.45 6.97 -10.75
N PHE A 90 6.75 6.26 -11.84
CA PHE A 90 6.97 4.82 -11.81
C PHE A 90 8.07 4.42 -10.82
N ASP A 91 9.21 5.11 -10.85
CA ASP A 91 10.32 4.82 -9.94
C ASP A 91 9.95 5.11 -8.48
N ASN A 92 9.21 6.18 -8.22
CA ASN A 92 8.70 6.49 -6.88
C ASN A 92 7.70 5.43 -6.38
N LEU A 93 6.79 4.95 -7.24
CA LEU A 93 5.86 3.87 -6.90
C LEU A 93 6.59 2.56 -6.62
N LYS A 94 7.63 2.23 -7.41
CA LYS A 94 8.48 1.04 -7.16
C LYS A 94 9.17 1.13 -5.80
N ARG A 95 9.80 2.28 -5.51
CA ARG A 95 10.44 2.51 -4.20
C ARG A 95 9.43 2.42 -3.06
N ALA A 96 8.23 2.97 -3.24
CA ALA A 96 7.20 2.97 -2.19
C ALA A 96 6.72 1.54 -1.91
N ARG A 97 6.48 0.76 -2.96
CA ARG A 97 6.11 -0.66 -2.88
C ARG A 97 7.21 -1.47 -2.18
N MET A 98 8.47 -1.23 -2.51
CA MET A 98 9.61 -1.90 -1.86
C MET A 98 9.71 -1.52 -0.39
N TYR A 99 9.70 -0.23 -0.07
CA TYR A 99 9.76 0.29 1.28
C TYR A 99 8.70 -0.35 2.19
N LEU A 100 7.43 -0.37 1.77
CA LEU A 100 6.35 -0.99 2.54
C LEU A 100 6.52 -2.51 2.71
N LYS A 101 7.16 -3.18 1.75
CA LYS A 101 7.37 -4.63 1.75
C LYS A 101 8.56 -5.05 2.63
N SER A 102 9.63 -4.26 2.66
CA SER A 102 10.87 -4.60 3.36
C SER A 102 11.12 -3.72 4.58
N ASP A 103 11.27 -2.42 4.37
CA ASP A 103 11.96 -1.53 5.31
C ASP A 103 10.99 -0.95 6.36
N TYR A 104 9.73 -0.75 5.97
CA TYR A 104 8.71 -0.20 6.88
C TYR A 104 8.58 -1.02 8.17
N LYS A 105 8.63 -2.36 8.08
CA LYS A 105 8.52 -3.25 9.24
C LYS A 105 9.65 -3.09 10.25
N VAL A 106 10.84 -2.64 9.82
CA VAL A 106 11.99 -2.42 10.71
C VAL A 106 12.05 -0.99 11.22
N HIS A 107 11.31 -0.07 10.61
CA HIS A 107 11.19 1.32 11.04
C HIS A 107 10.07 1.54 12.06
N VAL A 108 9.04 0.70 12.06
CA VAL A 108 7.95 0.81 13.04
C VAL A 108 8.44 0.43 14.44
N ASN A 109 8.26 1.35 15.39
CA ASN A 109 8.63 1.18 16.79
C ASN A 109 7.59 1.85 17.72
N LYS A 110 7.59 1.54 19.01
CA LYS A 110 6.65 2.13 19.98
C LYS A 110 6.88 3.64 20.20
N SER A 111 8.09 4.10 19.99
CA SER A 111 8.50 5.50 20.13
C SER A 111 9.38 5.86 18.93
N SER A 112 8.99 6.88 18.19
CA SER A 112 9.73 7.41 17.05
C SER A 112 9.33 8.85 16.81
N THR A 113 10.28 9.70 16.45
CA THR A 113 10.01 11.09 16.08
C THR A 113 9.40 11.23 14.68
N ILE A 114 9.29 10.12 13.93
CA ILE A 114 8.59 10.06 12.65
C ILE A 114 7.16 9.55 12.90
N PRO A 115 6.11 10.31 12.54
CA PRO A 115 4.71 9.94 12.80
C PRO A 115 4.34 8.52 12.39
N ASP A 116 4.67 8.14 11.15
CA ASP A 116 4.29 6.85 10.55
C ASP A 116 5.10 5.66 11.09
N HIS A 117 6.19 5.94 11.81
CA HIS A 117 7.04 4.93 12.43
C HIS A 117 6.67 4.70 13.89
N CYS A 118 6.07 5.69 14.54
CA CYS A 118 5.66 5.58 15.93
C CYS A 118 4.31 4.84 16.01
N ALA A 119 4.33 3.55 16.36
CA ALA A 119 3.12 2.73 16.47
C ALA A 119 2.12 3.31 17.48
N ASN A 120 2.59 3.88 18.59
CA ASN A 120 1.73 4.51 19.58
C ASN A 120 0.99 5.71 19.00
N TYR A 121 1.66 6.52 18.18
CA TYR A 121 1.08 7.69 17.55
C TYR A 121 0.21 7.32 16.34
N ALA A 122 0.74 6.50 15.43
CA ALA A 122 0.07 6.07 14.19
C ALA A 122 -1.23 5.29 14.45
N LEU A 123 -1.31 4.56 15.57
CA LEU A 123 -2.52 3.84 15.99
C LEU A 123 -3.38 4.62 16.97
N SER A 124 -2.95 5.82 17.40
CA SER A 124 -3.73 6.65 18.32
C SER A 124 -4.91 7.32 17.61
N VAL A 125 -6.05 7.39 18.29
CA VAL A 125 -7.24 8.10 17.80
C VAL A 125 -7.51 9.29 18.71
N ALA A 126 -7.22 10.51 18.23
CA ALA A 126 -7.28 11.74 19.04
C ALA A 126 -8.67 12.05 19.66
N LYS A 127 -9.74 11.46 19.13
CA LYS A 127 -11.12 11.70 19.59
C LYS A 127 -11.67 10.60 20.50
N ASP A 128 -10.92 9.52 20.71
CA ASP A 128 -11.36 8.39 21.53
C ASP A 128 -10.36 8.17 22.65
N SER A 129 -10.77 8.44 23.89
CA SER A 129 -9.90 8.34 25.06
C SER A 129 -9.34 6.94 25.29
N ASP A 130 -10.06 5.92 24.84
CA ASP A 130 -9.70 4.52 25.06
C ASP A 130 -8.62 4.05 24.05
N TYR A 131 -8.52 4.77 22.93
CA TYR A 131 -7.52 4.53 21.88
C TYR A 131 -6.55 5.71 21.70
N ALA A 132 -6.60 6.72 22.57
CA ALA A 132 -5.69 7.86 22.54
C ALA A 132 -4.41 7.53 23.30
N HIS A 133 -3.32 7.36 22.56
CA HIS A 133 -1.99 7.24 23.16
C HIS A 133 -1.29 8.60 23.17
N LYS A 134 -0.72 8.98 24.33
CA LYS A 134 0.17 10.13 24.42
C LYS A 134 1.62 9.67 24.27
N CYS A 135 2.38 10.42 23.48
CA CYS A 135 3.82 10.28 23.37
C CYS A 135 4.50 11.41 24.17
N ASP A 136 5.71 11.13 24.66
CA ASP A 136 6.60 12.08 25.33
C ASP A 136 7.60 12.77 24.37
N HIS A 137 7.42 12.54 23.06
CA HIS A 137 8.25 13.05 21.97
C HIS A 137 7.38 13.72 20.90
N TYR A 138 8.03 14.53 20.07
CA TYR A 138 7.41 15.20 18.93
C TYR A 138 7.47 14.32 17.69
N HIS A 139 6.55 14.55 16.75
CA HIS A 139 6.44 13.80 15.50
C HIS A 139 6.69 14.71 14.29
N ASP A 140 7.83 15.40 14.30
CA ASP A 140 8.17 16.45 13.33
C ASP A 140 9.13 15.97 12.24
N ASP A 141 9.70 14.77 12.40
CA ASP A 141 10.68 14.21 11.49
C ASP A 141 10.02 13.44 10.32
N VAL A 142 10.76 13.32 9.22
CA VAL A 142 10.32 12.62 8.00
C VAL A 142 11.28 11.48 7.69
N CYS A 143 10.75 10.33 7.28
CA CYS A 143 11.57 9.21 6.84
C CYS A 143 12.24 9.49 5.48
N ASN A 144 13.56 9.54 5.45
CA ASN A 144 14.36 9.75 4.23
C ASN A 144 14.32 8.56 3.25
N GLU A 145 13.99 7.36 3.74
CA GLU A 145 13.82 6.16 2.91
C GLU A 145 12.43 6.09 2.27
N TYR A 146 11.50 6.92 2.74
CA TYR A 146 10.20 7.02 2.11
C TYR A 146 10.36 7.88 0.84
N PRO A 147 10.01 7.37 -0.35
CA PRO A 147 10.14 8.12 -1.60
C PRO A 147 9.16 9.29 -1.71
N GLN A 148 8.48 9.67 -0.63
CA GLN A 148 7.65 10.87 -0.53
C GLN A 148 8.43 12.15 -0.25
N ALA A 149 9.73 12.19 -0.52
CA ALA A 149 10.52 13.43 -0.46
C ALA A 149 9.95 14.57 -1.33
N GLY A 150 8.98 14.32 -2.22
CA GLY A 150 8.25 15.32 -3.01
C GLY A 150 6.80 15.61 -2.58
N LYS A 151 6.14 14.76 -1.77
CA LYS A 151 4.72 14.97 -1.43
C LYS A 151 4.51 16.15 -0.50
N SER A 152 5.40 16.36 0.47
CA SER A 152 5.29 17.52 1.37
C SER A 152 5.33 18.85 0.61
N ALA A 153 5.98 18.94 -0.54
CA ALA A 153 5.95 20.13 -1.39
C ALA A 153 4.59 20.28 -2.09
N CYS A 154 4.09 19.23 -2.74
CA CYS A 154 2.77 19.23 -3.40
C CYS A 154 1.62 19.45 -2.41
N ASP A 155 1.66 18.84 -1.22
CA ASP A 155 0.68 19.01 -0.16
C ASP A 155 0.73 20.42 0.43
N ARG A 156 1.92 21.03 0.56
CA ARG A 156 2.06 22.44 0.94
C ARG A 156 1.42 23.36 -0.09
N TYR A 157 1.71 23.17 -1.38
CA TYR A 157 1.09 23.97 -2.45
C TYR A 157 -0.42 23.75 -2.52
N ALA A 158 -0.90 22.50 -2.40
CA ALA A 158 -2.32 22.18 -2.40
C ALA A 158 -3.06 22.74 -1.18
N ALA A 159 -2.45 22.76 0.00
CA ALA A 159 -3.02 23.37 1.20
C ALA A 159 -3.18 24.89 1.03
N VAL A 160 -2.19 25.57 0.43
CA VAL A 160 -2.26 27.01 0.14
C VAL A 160 -3.35 27.30 -0.89
N ILE A 161 -3.42 26.53 -1.98
CA ILE A 161 -4.47 26.67 -3.01
C ILE A 161 -5.86 26.46 -2.39
N LYS A 162 -6.05 25.41 -1.58
CA LYS A 162 -7.32 25.18 -0.85
C LYS A 162 -7.68 26.35 0.06
N GLY A 163 -6.68 26.95 0.71
CA GLY A 163 -6.84 28.15 1.53
C GLY A 163 -7.33 29.35 0.72
N ASN A 164 -6.71 29.62 -0.43
CA ASN A 164 -7.10 30.72 -1.34
C ASN A 164 -8.52 30.51 -1.88
N VAL A 165 -8.83 29.32 -2.39
CA VAL A 165 -10.17 28.97 -2.90
C VAL A 165 -11.23 29.11 -1.80
N ARG A 166 -10.92 28.69 -0.57
CA ARG A 166 -11.86 28.83 0.57
C ARG A 166 -12.10 30.30 0.93
N ARG A 167 -11.09 31.16 0.89
CA ARG A 167 -11.24 32.61 1.13
C ARG A 167 -12.07 33.27 0.03
N TYR A 168 -11.79 32.91 -1.22
CA TYR A 168 -12.52 33.39 -2.40
C TYR A 168 -14.02 33.04 -2.31
N LEU A 169 -14.36 31.81 -1.90
CA LEU A 169 -15.75 31.40 -1.64
C LEU A 169 -16.39 32.19 -0.48
N ASN A 170 -15.65 32.46 0.60
CA ASN A 170 -16.17 33.22 1.74
C ASN A 170 -16.49 34.69 1.40
N GLU A 171 -15.86 35.24 0.36
CA GLU A 171 -16.13 36.57 -0.19
C GLU A 171 -17.34 36.59 -1.15
N LYS A 172 -18.09 35.47 -1.24
CA LYS A 172 -19.25 35.26 -2.12
C LYS A 172 -18.93 35.17 -3.61
N HIS A 173 -17.68 34.90 -3.97
CA HIS A 173 -17.34 34.53 -5.34
C HIS A 173 -17.66 33.05 -5.60
N ASN A 174 -17.91 32.70 -6.87
CA ASN A 174 -18.21 31.33 -7.29
C ASN A 174 -16.94 30.60 -7.74
N VAL A 175 -16.93 29.28 -7.55
CA VAL A 175 -15.89 28.36 -8.04
C VAL A 175 -16.55 27.10 -8.58
N THR A 176 -17.39 27.29 -9.59
CA THR A 176 -18.25 26.25 -10.19
C THR A 176 -17.77 25.77 -11.55
N ASN A 177 -16.85 26.49 -12.18
CA ASN A 177 -16.22 26.12 -13.44
C ASN A 177 -14.68 26.25 -13.38
N ALA A 178 -14.00 25.75 -14.41
CA ALA A 178 -12.54 25.70 -14.46
C ALA A 178 -11.91 27.10 -14.51
N ALA A 179 -12.47 28.03 -15.28
CA ALA A 179 -12.02 29.42 -15.33
C ALA A 179 -12.09 30.11 -13.96
N GLU A 180 -13.22 29.99 -13.25
CA GLU A 180 -13.42 30.50 -11.89
C GLU A 180 -12.42 29.87 -10.89
N PHE A 181 -12.10 28.58 -11.05
CA PHE A 181 -11.11 27.90 -10.22
C PHE A 181 -9.69 28.41 -10.47
N VAL A 182 -9.32 28.65 -11.72
CA VAL A 182 -8.01 29.24 -12.07
C VAL A 182 -7.90 30.66 -11.53
N GLU A 183 -8.97 31.46 -11.63
CA GLU A 183 -9.02 32.80 -11.05
C GLU A 183 -8.86 32.76 -9.52
N ALA A 184 -9.56 31.85 -8.84
CA ALA A 184 -9.41 31.62 -7.41
C ALA A 184 -7.99 31.17 -7.02
N CYS A 185 -7.30 30.40 -7.86
CA CYS A 185 -5.91 29.98 -7.62
C CYS A 185 -4.91 31.14 -7.71
N HIS A 186 -5.13 32.09 -8.64
CA HIS A 186 -4.27 33.27 -8.83
C HIS A 186 -4.64 34.45 -7.91
N SER A 187 -5.77 34.38 -7.23
CA SER A 187 -6.16 35.35 -6.20
C SER A 187 -5.14 35.44 -5.06
N TYR A 188 -5.12 36.57 -4.34
CA TYR A 188 -4.21 36.84 -3.22
C TYR A 188 -2.70 36.69 -3.55
N ASN A 189 -2.27 37.19 -4.72
CA ASN A 189 -0.93 37.07 -5.30
C ASN A 189 -0.51 35.63 -5.70
N GLY A 190 -1.47 34.71 -5.75
CA GLY A 190 -1.24 33.32 -6.13
C GLY A 190 -0.25 32.60 -5.23
N VAL A 191 0.31 31.50 -5.73
CA VAL A 191 1.32 30.70 -5.03
C VAL A 191 2.65 30.82 -5.78
N LYS A 192 3.67 31.36 -5.11
CA LYS A 192 4.97 31.62 -5.73
C LYS A 192 5.56 30.33 -6.32
N GLY A 193 5.81 30.33 -7.63
CA GLY A 193 6.35 29.18 -8.35
C GLY A 193 5.33 28.13 -8.81
N VAL A 194 4.03 28.41 -8.66
CA VAL A 194 2.93 27.54 -9.13
C VAL A 194 2.08 28.31 -10.14
N GLN A 195 1.72 27.66 -11.24
CA GLN A 195 0.81 28.21 -12.24
C GLN A 195 -0.37 27.26 -12.43
N ALA A 196 -1.58 27.81 -12.38
CA ALA A 196 -2.82 27.10 -12.73
C ALA A 196 -3.24 27.50 -14.14
N PHE A 197 -3.64 26.52 -14.94
CA PHE A 197 -4.11 26.70 -16.32
C PHE A 197 -5.42 25.94 -16.52
N GLU A 198 -6.30 26.50 -17.32
CA GLU A 198 -7.46 25.78 -17.85
C GLU A 198 -6.98 24.80 -18.92
N CYS A 199 -7.41 23.54 -18.81
CA CYS A 199 -7.05 22.51 -19.78
C CYS A 199 -8.27 22.27 -20.66
N ASP A 200 -8.17 22.69 -21.92
CA ASP A 200 -9.18 22.37 -22.93
C ASP A 200 -9.09 20.87 -23.22
N LEU A 201 -10.17 20.15 -22.92
CA LEU A 201 -10.34 18.77 -23.38
C LEU A 201 -10.51 18.80 -24.91
N LEU A 202 -9.47 18.38 -25.64
CA LEU A 202 -9.56 18.00 -27.05
C LEU A 202 -10.35 16.69 -27.20
#